data_AF-A0A382RBC9-F1
#
_entry.id   AF-A0A382RBC9-F1
#
_cell.length_a   1.000
_cell.length_b   1.000
_cell.length_c   1.000
_cell.angle_alpha   90.00
_cell.angle_beta   90.00
_cell.angle_gamma   90.00
#
_symmetry.space_group_name_H-M   'P 1'
#
loop_
_entity.id
_entity.type
_entity.pdbx_description
1 polymer ?
#
loop_
_entity_poly.entity_id
_entity_poly.type
_entity_poly.pdbx_seq_one_letter_code
_entity_poly.pdbx_strand_id
1 'polypeptide(L)'
;MAIDGSTSRCAAAEAGASMQNDACTEEAECTGVVEEQRTVLDDSHRDLRDDEFWRHIPAYAGLTADEFHDHRFQSRNCITSAGKLRDVLQGRVSDSFYADVEAGVRGSTMSL
;
A
#
# COMPACT_ATOMS: atom_id res chain seq x y z
N MET A 1 31.54 -11.83 -20.18
CA MET A 1 30.27 -11.35 -20.76
C MET A 1 29.26 -11.37 -19.62
N ALA A 2 29.10 -10.34 -18.78
CA ALA A 2 29.07 -8.88 -19.03
C ALA A 2 28.04 -8.50 -20.08
N ILE A 3 26.87 -8.04 -19.60
CA ILE A 3 25.96 -7.03 -20.19
C ILE A 3 25.04 -6.57 -19.03
N ASP A 4 25.11 -5.32 -18.59
CA ASP A 4 24.35 -4.15 -19.09
C ASP A 4 22.83 -4.32 -18.83
N GLY A 5 22.08 -3.38 -18.27
CA GLY A 5 22.29 -1.97 -17.95
C GLY A 5 21.10 -1.52 -17.09
N SER A 6 21.23 -0.42 -16.34
CA SER A 6 20.73 0.89 -16.77
C SER A 6 19.21 1.03 -16.69
N THR A 7 18.72 1.82 -15.74
CA THR A 7 17.70 2.87 -15.96
C THR A 7 17.74 3.78 -14.73
N SER A 8 18.56 4.83 -14.76
CA SER A 8 18.25 6.20 -15.23
C SER A 8 17.41 7.02 -14.23
N ARG A 9 18.13 7.97 -13.61
CA ARG A 9 17.67 9.12 -12.82
C ARG A 9 17.05 10.18 -13.73
N CYS A 10 16.09 10.95 -13.20
CA CYS A 10 15.90 12.40 -13.39
C CYS A 10 15.29 12.91 -12.05
N ALA A 11 15.67 14.02 -11.42
CA ALA A 11 16.25 15.26 -11.92
C ALA A 11 17.09 16.02 -10.85
N ALA A 12 18.08 16.74 -11.38
CA ALA A 12 18.74 17.99 -10.97
C ALA A 12 18.60 18.56 -9.55
N ALA A 13 19.76 18.83 -8.93
CA ALA A 13 20.17 20.18 -8.55
C ALA A 13 21.67 20.20 -8.20
N GLU A 14 22.41 21.10 -8.84
CA GLU A 14 23.84 21.32 -8.63
C GLU A 14 24.04 22.55 -7.74
N ALA A 15 24.95 22.48 -6.78
CA ALA A 15 25.84 23.58 -6.39
C ALA A 15 26.77 23.07 -5.27
N GLY A 16 28.07 23.23 -5.49
CA GLY A 16 29.10 22.62 -4.67
C GLY A 16 29.32 23.31 -3.31
N ALA A 17 29.96 22.56 -2.42
CA ALA A 17 30.68 23.11 -1.29
C ALA A 17 31.80 22.15 -0.86
N SER A 18 33.02 22.62 -1.11
CA SER A 18 34.29 22.39 -0.43
C SER A 18 34.34 21.40 0.74
N MET A 19 35.13 20.34 0.53
CA MET A 19 36.38 20.00 1.25
C MET A 19 36.50 20.30 2.77
N GLN A 20 36.69 19.19 3.50
CA GLN A 20 37.53 18.95 4.68
C GLN A 20 37.44 19.88 5.92
N ASN A 21 36.94 19.26 7.00
CA ASN A 21 37.61 19.02 8.29
C ASN A 21 38.60 20.09 8.79
N ASP A 22 38.34 20.66 9.97
CA ASP A 22 39.32 20.64 11.04
C ASP A 22 38.64 20.82 12.40
N ALA A 23 39.13 20.06 13.38
CA ALA A 23 38.64 20.00 14.74
C ALA A 23 38.98 21.28 15.50
N CYS A 24 38.11 21.73 16.40
CA CYS A 24 38.51 22.40 17.63
C CYS A 24 37.43 22.18 18.70
N THR A 25 37.84 21.38 19.67
CA THR A 25 37.34 21.13 21.02
C THR A 25 36.43 22.19 21.62
N GLU A 26 35.23 21.80 22.05
CA GLU A 26 34.62 22.29 23.30
C GLU A 26 33.82 21.14 23.95
N GLU A 27 34.29 20.73 25.12
CA GLU A 27 33.63 19.80 26.04
C GLU A 27 32.32 20.43 26.51
N ALA A 28 31.22 20.16 25.82
CA ALA A 28 29.89 20.33 26.36
C ALA A 28 29.43 18.95 26.83
N GLU A 29 29.52 18.75 28.15
CA GLU A 29 28.83 17.70 28.87
C GLU A 29 27.32 17.86 28.64
N CYS A 30 26.83 17.37 27.52
CA CYS A 30 25.42 17.19 27.27
C CYS A 30 25.02 15.89 27.96
N THR A 31 24.75 15.97 29.27
CA THR A 31 23.86 15.03 29.96
C THR A 31 22.44 15.23 29.41
N GLY A 32 22.28 14.99 28.11
CA GLY A 32 20.99 14.75 27.51
C GLY A 32 20.56 13.40 28.03
N VAL A 33 19.63 13.40 28.97
CA VAL A 33 18.76 12.24 29.19
C VAL A 33 18.17 11.94 27.81
N VAL A 34 18.76 10.97 27.11
CA VAL A 34 18.10 10.33 25.98
C VAL A 34 16.91 9.62 26.60
N GLU A 35 15.78 10.31 26.65
CA GLU A 35 14.50 9.65 26.84
C GLU A 35 14.41 8.64 25.71
N GLU A 36 14.64 7.38 26.07
CA GLU A 36 14.39 6.24 25.22
C GLU A 36 12.88 6.25 24.95
N GLN A 37 12.50 6.94 23.87
CA GLN A 37 11.18 6.80 23.28
C GLN A 37 11.11 5.41 22.66
N ARG A 38 10.99 4.40 23.53
CA ARG A 38 10.49 3.09 23.17
C ARG A 38 9.05 3.32 22.78
N THR A 39 8.81 3.41 21.47
CA THR A 39 7.46 3.37 20.94
C THR A 39 6.84 2.07 21.47
N VAL A 40 5.89 2.22 22.40
CA VAL A 40 5.05 1.09 22.81
C VAL A 40 4.30 0.71 21.54
N LEU A 41 4.70 -0.40 20.93
CA LEU A 41 4.03 -0.90 19.74
C LEU A 41 2.60 -1.24 20.15
N ASP A 42 1.67 -0.44 19.64
CA ASP A 42 0.26 -0.60 19.88
C ASP A 42 -0.23 -1.90 19.21
N ASP A 43 -0.85 -2.78 20.00
CA ASP A 43 -1.26 -4.11 19.56
C ASP A 43 -2.56 -4.06 18.73
N SER A 44 -3.17 -2.88 18.55
CA SER A 44 -4.41 -2.70 17.77
C SER A 44 -4.30 -3.14 16.31
N HIS A 45 -3.09 -3.28 15.76
CA HIS A 45 -2.88 -3.88 14.43
C HIS A 45 -3.33 -5.35 14.33
N ARG A 46 -3.56 -6.03 15.47
CA ARG A 46 -4.05 -7.40 15.57
C ARG A 46 -5.56 -7.49 15.82
N ASP A 47 -6.21 -6.38 16.13
CA ASP A 47 -7.65 -6.31 16.31
C ASP A 47 -8.32 -6.26 14.93
N LEU A 48 -8.68 -7.44 14.42
CA LEU A 48 -9.32 -7.60 13.12
C LEU A 48 -10.84 -7.52 13.26
N ARG A 49 -11.49 -7.07 12.19
CA ARG A 49 -12.93 -6.98 12.11
C ARG A 49 -13.58 -8.37 12.05
N ASP A 50 -14.42 -8.67 13.04
CA ASP A 50 -15.23 -9.90 13.12
C ASP A 50 -16.68 -9.70 12.66
N ASP A 51 -17.02 -8.54 12.10
CA ASP A 51 -18.37 -8.23 11.63
C ASP A 51 -18.66 -8.77 10.22
N GLU A 52 -19.94 -8.94 9.88
CA GLU A 52 -20.40 -9.38 8.54
C GLU A 52 -20.32 -8.26 7.48
N PHE A 53 -19.19 -7.56 7.42
CA PHE A 53 -19.02 -6.38 6.59
C PHE A 53 -19.24 -6.65 5.09
N TRP A 54 -18.93 -7.87 4.63
CA TRP A 54 -19.11 -8.28 3.24
C TRP A 54 -20.57 -8.23 2.78
N ARG A 55 -21.54 -8.30 3.71
CA ARG A 55 -22.97 -8.21 3.37
C ARG A 55 -23.39 -6.87 2.79
N HIS A 56 -22.57 -5.83 3.00
CA HIS A 56 -22.78 -4.54 2.36
C HIS A 56 -22.51 -4.58 0.85
N ILE A 57 -21.79 -5.59 0.34
CA ILE A 57 -21.49 -5.74 -1.08
C ILE A 57 -22.62 -6.56 -1.73
N PRO A 58 -23.32 -6.03 -2.75
CA PRO A 58 -24.50 -6.68 -3.33
C PRO A 58 -24.29 -8.14 -3.75
N ALA A 59 -23.15 -8.47 -4.36
CA ALA A 59 -22.86 -9.84 -4.79
C ALA A 59 -22.56 -10.82 -3.64
N TYR A 60 -22.19 -10.34 -2.45
CA TYR A 60 -21.84 -11.17 -1.30
C TYR A 60 -22.87 -11.11 -0.17
N ALA A 61 -23.95 -10.34 -0.34
CA ALA A 61 -25.02 -10.17 0.66
C ALA A 61 -25.64 -11.50 1.14
N GLY A 62 -25.75 -12.48 0.25
CA GLY A 62 -26.33 -13.79 0.54
C GLY A 62 -25.37 -14.83 1.12
N LEU A 63 -24.08 -14.53 1.23
CA LEU A 63 -23.09 -15.49 1.72
C LEU A 63 -23.12 -15.59 3.25
N THR A 64 -22.78 -16.78 3.73
CA THR A 64 -22.48 -17.02 5.15
C THR A 64 -21.04 -16.60 5.48
N ALA A 65 -20.75 -16.41 6.77
CA ALA A 65 -19.39 -16.10 7.23
C ALA A 65 -18.39 -17.21 6.85
N ASP A 66 -18.77 -18.48 7.07
CA ASP A 66 -17.93 -19.62 6.74
C ASP A 66 -17.58 -19.68 5.24
N GLU A 67 -18.54 -19.38 4.37
CA GLU A 67 -18.31 -19.34 2.92
C GLU A 67 -17.41 -18.18 2.51
N PHE A 68 -17.60 -16.99 3.08
CA PHE A 68 -16.81 -15.81 2.73
C PHE A 68 -15.36 -15.90 3.22
N HIS A 69 -15.15 -16.47 4.41
CA HIS A 69 -13.82 -16.68 4.99
C HIS A 69 -13.09 -17.90 4.44
N ASP A 70 -13.75 -18.73 3.61
CA ASP A 70 -13.11 -19.88 2.97
C ASP A 70 -12.08 -19.45 1.90
N HIS A 71 -10.84 -19.91 2.05
CA HIS A 71 -9.73 -19.60 1.14
C HIS A 71 -9.97 -20.09 -0.30
N ARG A 72 -10.72 -21.17 -0.51
CA ARG A 72 -11.04 -21.72 -1.84
C ARG A 72 -12.10 -20.85 -2.51
N PHE A 73 -13.08 -20.37 -1.75
CA PHE A 73 -14.04 -19.38 -2.23
C PHE A 73 -13.33 -18.11 -2.68
N GLN A 74 -12.42 -17.57 -1.85
CA GLN A 74 -11.64 -16.37 -2.17
C GLN A 74 -10.79 -16.53 -3.42
N SER A 75 -10.09 -17.67 -3.57
CA SER A 75 -9.28 -17.96 -4.75
C SER A 75 -10.13 -17.99 -6.04
N ARG A 76 -11.34 -18.56 -5.99
CA ARG A 76 -12.24 -18.69 -7.15
C ARG A 76 -12.96 -17.38 -7.50
N ASN A 77 -13.28 -16.57 -6.49
CA ASN A 77 -14.05 -15.33 -6.64
C ASN A 77 -13.17 -14.07 -6.63
N CYS A 78 -11.86 -14.22 -6.79
CA CYS A 78 -10.94 -13.11 -6.90
C CYS A 78 -11.28 -12.24 -8.12
N ILE A 79 -11.40 -10.93 -7.90
CA ILE A 79 -11.76 -9.94 -8.92
C ILE A 79 -10.47 -9.34 -9.47
N THR A 80 -10.12 -9.70 -10.70
CA THR A 80 -8.92 -9.22 -11.40
C THR A 80 -9.22 -8.31 -12.58
N SER A 81 -10.50 -8.07 -12.88
CA SER A 81 -10.93 -7.24 -14.01
C SER A 81 -12.00 -6.23 -13.59
N ALA A 82 -11.99 -5.05 -14.23
CA ALA A 82 -12.95 -3.99 -13.99
C ALA A 82 -14.40 -4.43 -14.29
N GLY A 83 -14.60 -5.28 -15.31
CA GLY A 83 -15.92 -5.84 -15.62
C GLY A 83 -16.50 -6.66 -14.47
N LYS A 84 -15.70 -7.58 -13.89
CA LYS A 84 -16.13 -8.36 -12.72
C LYS A 84 -16.38 -7.48 -11.50
N LEU A 85 -15.59 -6.42 -11.32
CA LEU A 85 -15.80 -5.46 -10.24
C LEU A 85 -17.17 -4.77 -10.38
N ARG A 86 -17.55 -4.39 -11.60
CA ARG A 86 -18.85 -3.79 -11.90
C ARG A 86 -20.01 -4.72 -11.58
N ASP A 87 -19.88 -6.01 -11.89
CA ASP A 87 -20.91 -7.00 -11.57
C ASP A 87 -21.07 -7.22 -10.06
N VAL A 88 -19.98 -7.07 -9.30
CA VAL A 88 -19.95 -7.27 -7.85
C VAL A 88 -20.51 -6.08 -7.07
N LEU A 89 -20.07 -4.87 -7.43
CA LEU A 89 -20.46 -3.63 -6.75
C LEU A 89 -21.77 -3.04 -7.29
N GLN A 90 -22.12 -3.35 -8.54
CA GLN A 90 -23.35 -2.91 -9.21
C GLN A 90 -23.54 -1.39 -9.08
N GLY A 91 -24.74 -0.94 -8.69
CA GLY A 91 -25.08 0.48 -8.53
C GLY A 91 -24.56 1.15 -7.26
N ARG A 92 -23.58 0.58 -6.56
CA ARG A 92 -23.01 1.21 -5.35
C ARG A 92 -22.03 2.35 -5.64
N VAL A 93 -21.46 2.39 -6.83
CA VAL A 93 -20.50 3.41 -7.27
C VAL A 93 -20.93 3.99 -8.62
N SER A 94 -20.47 5.20 -8.93
CA SER A 94 -20.79 5.89 -10.17
C SER A 94 -20.09 5.26 -11.38
N ASP A 95 -20.65 5.46 -12.57
CA ASP A 95 -20.00 5.01 -13.82
C ASP A 95 -18.62 5.66 -14.04
N SER A 96 -18.41 6.88 -13.55
CA SER A 96 -17.11 7.54 -13.58
C SER A 96 -16.03 6.76 -12.82
N PHE A 97 -16.38 6.17 -11.68
CA PHE A 97 -15.44 5.35 -10.90
C PHE A 97 -15.01 4.12 -11.69
N TYR A 98 -15.92 3.46 -12.39
CA TYR A 98 -15.58 2.31 -13.23
C TYR A 98 -14.66 2.68 -14.39
N ALA A 99 -14.88 3.85 -15.02
CA ALA A 99 -13.98 4.36 -16.06
C ALA A 99 -12.56 4.62 -15.53
N ASP A 100 -12.45 5.17 -14.33
CA ASP A 100 -11.16 5.41 -13.67
C ASP A 100 -10.44 4.10 -13.33
N VAL A 101 -11.17 3.09 -12.82
CA VAL A 101 -10.61 1.76 -12.55
C VAL A 101 -10.12 1.10 -13.84
N GLU A 102 -10.87 1.17 -14.93
CA GLU A 102 -10.43 0.62 -16.23
C GLU A 102 -9.14 1.29 -16.74
N ALA A 103 -9.02 2.62 -16.56
CA ALA A 103 -7.81 3.35 -16.89
C ALA A 103 -6.61 2.92 -16.01
N GLY A 104 -6.83 2.77 -14.69
CA GLY A 104 -5.81 2.34 -13.74
C GLY A 104 -5.33 0.90 -13.98
N VAL A 105 -6.26 -0.02 -14.27
CA VAL A 105 -5.93 -1.41 -14.61
C VAL A 105 -5.06 -1.43 -15.88
N ARG A 106 -5.45 -0.72 -16.94
CA ARG A 106 -4.67 -0.65 -18.19
C ARG A 106 -3.26 -0.08 -17.99
N GLY A 107 -3.08 0.85 -17.06
CA GLY A 107 -1.79 1.46 -16.74
C GLY A 107 -0.92 0.64 -15.78
N SER A 108 -1.43 -0.46 -15.23
CA SER A 108 -0.71 -1.27 -14.25
C SER A 108 0.32 -2.19 -14.92
N THR A 109 1.55 -2.21 -14.40
CA THR A 109 2.70 -2.97 -14.94
C THR A 109 2.53 -4.48 -14.97
N MET A 110 1.55 -5.01 -14.23
CA MET A 110 1.20 -6.44 -14.15
C MET A 110 -0.23 -6.71 -14.61
N SER A 111 -0.89 -5.75 -15.27
CA SER A 111 -2.19 -6.02 -15.88
C SER A 111 -2.01 -6.89 -17.12
N LEU A 112 -2.82 -7.95 -17.22
CA LEU A 112 -2.92 -8.83 -18.39
C LEU A 112 -3.30 -8.06 -19.66
#